data_AF-A0A521B5S3-F1
#
_entry.id   AF-A0A521B5S3-F1
#
_cell.length_a   1.000
_cell.length_b   1.000
_cell.length_c   1.000
_cell.angle_alpha   90.00
_cell.angle_beta   90.00
_cell.angle_gamma   90.00
#
_symmetry.space_group_name_H-M   'P 1'
#
loop_
_entity.id
_entity.type
_entity.pdbx_description
1 polymer ?
#
loop_
_entity_poly.entity_id
_entity_poly.type
_entity_poly.pdbx_seq_one_letter_code
_entity_poly.pdbx_strand_id
1 'polypeptide(L)'
;MKKAYIYTGSGSAIDDYNKPKTELANIVLGNQTLQENNWGFFDNKNKQHRTILSQLRTLQWITKSKNNSEIPDIKRLSDFLKSENSPVSKPLKKMTVVELSTIISCFDSIINKKFK
;
A
#
# COMPACT_ATOMS: atom_id res chain seq x y z
N MET A 1 29.97 29.15 -0.84
CA MET A 1 29.42 27.79 -0.59
C MET A 1 30.32 26.76 -1.25
N LYS A 2 30.93 25.85 -0.49
CA LYS A 2 31.74 24.76 -1.06
C LYS A 2 30.79 23.74 -1.71
N LYS A 3 30.93 23.50 -3.02
CA LYS A 3 30.21 22.42 -3.70
C LYS A 3 30.79 21.08 -3.25
N ALA A 4 29.93 20.06 -3.10
CA ALA A 4 30.34 18.71 -2.76
C ALA A 4 31.33 18.18 -3.81
N TYR A 5 32.46 17.66 -3.36
CA TYR A 5 33.48 17.05 -4.20
C TYR A 5 32.96 15.70 -4.70
N ILE A 6 32.90 15.52 -6.03
CA ILE A 6 32.64 14.22 -6.67
C ILE A 6 33.99 13.68 -7.10
N TYR A 7 34.49 12.67 -6.39
CA TYR A 7 35.77 12.02 -6.66
C TYR A 7 35.57 10.86 -7.63
N THR A 8 36.22 10.88 -8.79
CA THR A 8 36.14 9.85 -9.83
C THR A 8 37.50 9.17 -10.00
N GLY A 9 37.66 8.00 -9.36
CA GLY A 9 38.80 7.09 -9.54
C GLY A 9 38.33 5.64 -9.61
N SER A 10 39.24 4.66 -9.62
CA SER A 10 38.92 3.23 -9.54
C SER A 10 39.75 2.55 -8.44
N GLY A 11 39.10 1.73 -7.59
CA GLY A 11 39.71 0.97 -6.48
C GLY A 11 38.77 0.76 -5.28
N SER A 12 39.03 -0.25 -4.43
CA SER A 12 38.15 -0.69 -3.32
C SER A 12 37.71 0.40 -2.33
N ALA A 13 38.49 1.47 -2.18
CA ALA A 13 38.10 2.60 -1.34
C ALA A 13 36.86 3.36 -1.86
N ILE A 14 36.60 3.30 -3.17
CA ILE A 14 35.40 3.89 -3.80
C ILE A 14 34.20 2.97 -3.62
N ASP A 15 34.43 1.66 -3.72
CA ASP A 15 33.40 0.65 -3.46
C ASP A 15 32.91 0.78 -2.02
N ASP A 16 33.81 0.92 -1.05
CA ASP A 16 33.47 1.13 0.37
C ASP A 16 32.78 2.48 0.63
N TYR A 17 33.15 3.55 -0.10
CA TYR A 17 32.49 4.85 0.03
C TYR A 17 31.08 4.87 -0.59
N ASN A 18 30.86 4.14 -1.69
CA ASN A 18 29.59 4.08 -2.38
C ASN A 18 28.66 2.98 -1.85
N LYS A 19 29.20 1.93 -1.22
CA LYS A 19 28.46 0.85 -0.55
C LYS A 19 27.34 1.33 0.38
N PRO A 20 27.54 2.31 1.28
CA PRO A 20 26.45 2.83 2.10
C PRO A 20 25.37 3.55 1.26
N LYS A 21 25.73 4.20 0.15
CA LYS A 21 24.74 4.85 -0.74
C LYS A 21 23.92 3.85 -1.52
N THR A 22 24.52 2.76 -2.00
CA THR A 22 23.81 1.67 -2.66
C THR A 22 22.93 0.88 -1.69
N GLU A 23 23.37 0.64 -0.45
CA GLU A 23 22.54 0.06 0.60
C GLU A 23 21.32 0.94 0.91
N LEU A 24 21.51 2.25 1.07
CA LEU A 24 20.40 3.20 1.24
C LEU A 24 19.44 3.20 0.05
N ALA A 25 19.96 3.19 -1.19
CA ALA A 25 19.15 3.11 -2.40
C ALA A 25 18.32 1.82 -2.44
N ASN A 26 18.90 0.67 -2.05
CA ASN A 26 18.21 -0.61 -1.98
C ASN A 26 17.13 -0.64 -0.89
N ILE A 27 17.36 -0.01 0.26
CA ILE A 27 16.36 0.13 1.34
C ILE A 27 15.21 1.03 0.88
N VAL A 28 15.51 2.14 0.22
CA VAL A 28 14.51 3.06 -0.31
C VAL A 28 13.70 2.40 -1.44
N LEU A 29 14.36 1.70 -2.36
CA LEU A 29 13.72 0.94 -3.43
C LEU A 29 12.88 -0.22 -2.87
N GLY A 30 13.36 -0.94 -1.86
CA GLY A 30 12.61 -1.98 -1.14
C GLY A 30 11.34 -1.43 -0.49
N ASN A 31 11.43 -0.27 0.18
CA ASN A 31 10.27 0.38 0.78
C ASN A 31 9.29 0.96 -0.24
N GLN A 32 9.77 1.41 -1.40
CA GLN A 32 8.93 1.88 -2.51
C GLN A 32 8.24 0.70 -3.21
N THR A 33 8.96 -0.36 -3.54
CA THR A 33 8.39 -1.59 -4.16
C THR A 33 7.38 -2.29 -3.26
N LEU A 34 7.60 -2.31 -1.92
CA LEU A 34 6.60 -2.80 -0.97
C LEU A 34 5.33 -1.95 -0.96
N GLN A 35 5.45 -0.63 -1.17
CA GLN A 35 4.30 0.27 -1.29
C GLN A 35 3.60 0.17 -2.65
N GLU A 36 4.35 0.02 -3.74
CA GLU A 36 3.80 -0.11 -5.09
C GLU A 36 3.09 -1.45 -5.32
N ASN A 37 3.58 -2.52 -4.69
CA ASN A 37 2.96 -3.84 -4.80
C ASN A 37 1.70 -3.99 -3.92
N ASN A 38 1.48 -3.12 -2.94
CA ASN A 38 0.30 -3.18 -2.07
C ASN A 38 -0.81 -2.27 -2.60
N TRP A 39 -1.76 -2.85 -3.32
CA TRP A 39 -2.89 -2.13 -3.90
C TRP A 39 -3.89 -1.63 -2.84
N GLY A 40 -3.81 -2.12 -1.61
CA GLY A 40 -4.65 -1.69 -0.49
C GLY A 40 -4.17 -0.41 0.20
N PHE A 41 -3.06 0.20 -0.23
CA PHE A 41 -2.54 1.41 0.41
C PHE A 41 -3.54 2.57 0.31
N PHE A 42 -3.88 3.16 1.45
CA PHE A 42 -4.96 4.13 1.58
C PHE A 42 -4.48 5.51 2.05
N ASP A 43 -5.41 6.46 2.11
CA ASP A 43 -5.21 7.82 2.62
C ASP A 43 -6.24 8.04 3.73
N ASN A 44 -5.76 8.34 4.94
CA ASN A 44 -6.62 8.54 6.09
C ASN A 44 -7.43 9.84 6.01
N LYS A 45 -7.04 10.81 5.17
CA LYS A 45 -7.80 12.05 4.95
C LYS A 45 -8.97 11.82 3.99
N ASN A 46 -8.86 10.86 3.08
CA ASN A 46 -9.92 10.50 2.15
C ASN A 46 -11.08 9.78 2.88
N LYS A 47 -12.29 10.36 2.82
CA LYS A 47 -13.51 9.81 3.44
C LYS A 47 -13.88 8.43 2.87
N GLN A 48 -13.81 8.24 1.55
CA GLN A 48 -14.17 6.97 0.91
C GLN A 48 -13.20 5.84 1.28
N HIS A 49 -11.91 6.15 1.38
CA HIS A 49 -10.92 5.18 1.86
C HIS A 49 -11.25 4.71 3.29
N ARG A 50 -11.62 5.64 4.18
CA ARG A 50 -12.05 5.27 5.54
C ARG A 50 -13.33 4.44 5.54
N THR A 51 -14.28 4.74 4.66
CA THR A 51 -15.49 3.92 4.49
C THR A 51 -15.15 2.50 4.11
N ILE A 52 -14.26 2.31 3.12
CA ILE A 52 -13.78 0.99 2.70
C ILE A 52 -13.16 0.24 3.89
N LEU A 53 -12.28 0.88 4.66
CA LEU A 53 -11.68 0.26 5.85
C LEU A 53 -12.72 -0.13 6.92
N SER A 54 -13.77 0.67 7.08
CA SER A 54 -14.88 0.34 7.98
C SER A 54 -15.63 -0.90 7.49
N GLN A 55 -15.92 -0.99 6.19
CA GLN A 55 -16.58 -2.15 5.58
C GLN A 55 -15.74 -3.42 5.73
N LEU A 56 -14.40 -3.33 5.62
CA LEU A 56 -13.52 -4.47 5.88
C LEU A 56 -13.68 -5.01 7.30
N ARG A 57 -13.82 -4.14 8.31
CA ARG A 57 -14.10 -4.57 9.69
C ARG A 57 -15.45 -5.28 9.78
N THR A 58 -16.50 -4.74 9.16
CA THR A 58 -17.83 -5.37 9.11
C THR A 58 -17.80 -6.75 8.45
N LEU A 59 -17.01 -6.90 7.39
CA LEU A 59 -16.81 -8.18 6.69
C LEU A 59 -15.94 -9.18 7.48
N GLN A 60 -15.35 -8.78 8.60
CA GLN A 60 -14.35 -9.54 9.36
C GLN A 60 -13.07 -9.80 8.54
N TRP A 61 -12.71 -8.87 7.66
CA TRP A 61 -11.43 -8.85 6.96
C TRP A 61 -10.44 -8.06 7.83
N ILE A 62 -10.06 -8.68 8.94
CA ILE A 62 -9.19 -8.10 9.96
C ILE A 62 -7.98 -9.00 10.20
N THR A 63 -6.89 -8.40 10.63
CA THR A 63 -5.66 -9.07 11.04
C THR A 63 -5.17 -8.50 12.37
N LYS A 64 -4.35 -9.26 13.09
CA LYS A 64 -3.77 -8.82 14.37
C LYS A 64 -2.55 -7.95 14.11
N SER A 65 -2.52 -6.78 14.72
CA SER A 65 -1.32 -5.94 14.79
C SER A 65 -0.31 -6.53 15.80
N LYS A 66 0.92 -5.99 15.79
CA LYS A 66 1.98 -6.36 16.75
C LYS A 66 1.55 -6.18 18.22
N ASN A 67 0.59 -5.29 18.48
CA ASN A 67 0.07 -5.01 19.82
C ASN A 67 -1.22 -5.79 20.12
N ASN A 68 -1.50 -6.88 19.39
CA ASN A 68 -2.74 -7.67 19.45
C ASN A 68 -4.05 -6.91 19.15
N SER A 69 -3.99 -5.64 18.74
CA SER A 69 -5.16 -4.90 18.30
C SER A 69 -5.61 -5.37 16.91
N GLU A 70 -6.92 -5.43 16.69
CA GLU A 70 -7.52 -5.79 15.41
C GLU A 70 -7.53 -4.60 14.43
N ILE A 71 -6.89 -4.81 13.29
CA ILE A 71 -6.79 -3.82 12.22
C ILE A 71 -7.34 -4.40 10.90
N PRO A 72 -7.84 -3.57 9.98
CA PRO A 72 -8.26 -4.04 8.66
C PRO A 72 -7.12 -4.77 7.93
N ASP A 73 -7.43 -5.88 7.30
CA ASP A 73 -6.44 -6.66 6.53
C ASP A 73 -6.21 -6.01 5.15
N ILE A 74 -5.21 -5.13 5.11
CA ILE A 74 -4.81 -4.40 3.90
C ILE A 74 -4.23 -5.34 2.84
N LYS A 75 -3.60 -6.44 3.25
CA LYS A 75 -3.06 -7.41 2.30
C LYS A 75 -4.20 -8.11 1.57
N ARG A 76 -5.21 -8.57 2.31
CA ARG A 76 -6.40 -9.18 1.72
C ARG A 76 -7.16 -8.21 0.82
N LEU A 77 -7.24 -6.93 1.18
CA LEU A 77 -7.78 -5.90 0.29
C LEU A 77 -6.96 -5.79 -1.00
N SER A 78 -5.64 -5.72 -0.91
CA SER A 78 -4.76 -5.68 -2.09
C SER A 78 -4.97 -6.88 -3.00
N ASP A 79 -5.07 -8.08 -2.44
CA ASP A 79 -5.26 -9.32 -3.20
C ASP A 79 -6.65 -9.33 -3.86
N PHE A 80 -7.69 -8.85 -3.17
CA PHE A 80 -9.03 -8.64 -3.75
C PHE A 80 -8.98 -7.68 -4.94
N LEU A 81 -8.37 -6.50 -4.79
CA LEU A 81 -8.29 -5.48 -5.84
C LEU A 81 -7.56 -5.96 -7.09
N LYS A 82 -6.62 -6.89 -6.95
CA LYS A 82 -5.90 -7.53 -8.08
C LYS A 82 -6.69 -8.66 -8.74
N SER A 83 -7.67 -9.24 -8.04
CA SER A 83 -8.45 -10.37 -8.53
C SER A 83 -9.53 -9.95 -9.52
N GLU A 84 -9.99 -10.92 -10.32
CA GLU A 84 -11.12 -10.75 -11.24
C GLU A 84 -12.45 -10.42 -10.53
N ASN A 85 -12.53 -10.67 -9.21
CA ASN A 85 -13.70 -10.36 -8.41
C ASN A 85 -13.82 -8.88 -8.05
N SER A 86 -12.76 -8.08 -8.25
CA SER A 86 -12.83 -6.64 -7.99
C SER A 86 -13.49 -5.91 -9.16
N PRO A 87 -14.51 -5.07 -8.93
CA PRO A 87 -15.10 -4.27 -9.99
C PRO A 87 -14.14 -3.20 -10.53
N VAL A 88 -13.07 -2.89 -9.79
CA VAL A 88 -12.01 -1.96 -10.23
C VAL A 88 -10.66 -2.60 -9.95
N SER A 89 -9.92 -2.91 -11.02
CA SER A 89 -8.58 -3.50 -10.96
C SER A 89 -7.51 -2.40 -10.97
N LYS A 90 -7.42 -1.63 -9.87
CA LYS A 90 -6.40 -0.58 -9.69
C LYS A 90 -5.94 -0.51 -8.23
N PRO A 91 -4.74 0.03 -7.95
CA PRO A 91 -4.37 0.42 -6.59
C PRO A 91 -5.34 1.46 -6.03
N LEU A 92 -5.74 1.30 -4.76
CA LEU A 92 -6.74 2.14 -4.10
C LEU A 92 -6.41 3.63 -4.20
N LYS A 93 -5.14 4.00 -3.95
CA LYS A 93 -4.66 5.40 -4.08
C LYS A 93 -4.71 5.98 -5.50
N LYS A 94 -4.81 5.15 -6.53
CA LYS A 94 -4.89 5.57 -7.94
C LYS A 94 -6.32 5.59 -8.46
N MET A 95 -7.30 5.22 -7.64
CA MET A 95 -8.71 5.24 -8.02
C MET A 95 -9.29 6.66 -7.96
N THR A 96 -10.18 6.95 -8.89
CA THR A 96 -11.03 8.15 -8.88
C THR A 96 -12.15 8.02 -7.85
N VAL A 97 -12.81 9.13 -7.54
CA VAL A 97 -13.96 9.16 -6.61
C VAL A 97 -15.08 8.23 -7.07
N VAL A 98 -15.32 8.12 -8.38
CA VAL A 98 -16.36 7.27 -8.96
C VAL A 98 -16.00 5.79 -8.78
N GLU A 99 -14.76 5.42 -9.11
CA GLU A 99 -14.26 4.04 -8.93
C GLU A 99 -14.28 3.61 -7.46
N LEU A 100 -13.92 4.51 -6.54
CA LEU A 100 -14.02 4.26 -5.10
C LEU A 100 -15.47 4.02 -4.66
N SER A 101 -16.43 4.79 -5.19
CA SER A 101 -17.86 4.54 -4.94
C SER A 101 -18.30 3.17 -5.44
N THR A 102 -17.82 2.73 -6.61
CA THR A 102 -18.11 1.38 -7.13
C THR A 102 -17.63 0.28 -6.20
N ILE A 103 -16.42 0.42 -5.63
CA ILE A 103 -15.88 -0.52 -4.64
C ILE A 103 -16.74 -0.52 -3.36
N ILE A 104 -17.12 0.66 -2.86
CA ILE A 104 -17.98 0.78 -1.67
C ILE A 104 -19.31 0.06 -1.90
N SER A 105 -19.97 0.30 -3.04
CA SER A 105 -21.24 -0.36 -3.38
C SER A 105 -21.12 -1.88 -3.54
N CYS A 106 -19.98 -2.36 -4.05
CA CYS A 106 -19.66 -3.78 -4.11
C CYS A 106 -19.58 -4.39 -2.71
N PHE A 107 -18.84 -3.76 -1.79
CA PHE A 107 -18.73 -4.22 -0.41
C PHE A 107 -20.05 -4.13 0.35
N ASP A 108 -20.85 -3.08 0.15
CA ASP A 108 -22.21 -3.00 0.72
C ASP A 108 -23.08 -4.17 0.24
N SER A 109 -22.98 -4.55 -1.03
CA SER A 109 -23.71 -5.69 -1.57
C SER A 109 -23.29 -7.02 -0.94
N ILE A 110 -21.99 -7.21 -0.69
CA ILE A 110 -21.46 -8.41 -0.01
C ILE A 110 -21.92 -8.43 1.46
N ILE A 111 -21.84 -7.30 2.15
CA ILE A 111 -22.31 -7.15 3.54
C ILE A 111 -23.80 -7.48 3.62
N ASN A 112 -24.63 -6.86 2.78
CA ASN A 112 -26.06 -7.10 2.76
C ASN A 112 -26.39 -8.57 2.48
N LYS A 113 -25.66 -9.25 1.59
CA LYS A 113 -25.84 -10.69 1.37
C LYS A 113 -25.43 -11.56 2.57
N LYS A 114 -24.48 -11.10 3.40
CA LYS A 114 -23.98 -11.83 4.56
C LYS A 114 -24.92 -11.74 5.78
N PHE A 115 -25.64 -10.63 5.92
CA PHE A 115 -26.51 -10.34 7.06
C PHE A 115 -28.02 -10.39 6.73
N LYS A 116 -28.36 -10.86 5.53
CA LYS A 116 -29.74 -11.11 5.08
C LYS A 116 -30.08 -12.58 5.25
#